data_AF-A0A7K8KIY1-F1
#
_entry.id   AF-A0A7K8KIY1-F1
#
_cell.length_a   1.000
_cell.length_b   1.000
_cell.length_c   1.000
_cell.angle_alpha   90.00
_cell.angle_beta   90.00
_cell.angle_gamma   90.00
#
_symmetry.space_group_name_H-M   'P 1'
#
loop_
_entity.id
_entity.type
_entity.pdbx_description
1 polymer ?
#
loop_
_entity_poly.entity_id
_entity_poly.type
_entity_poly.pdbx_seq_one_letter_code
_entity_poly.pdbx_strand_id
1 'polypeptide(L)'
;QLTLADGAVTADHVISALPAAGRVRLPAPGSPPGQGAALTLPLLPALAEALPDEAEPLAQELRRIPAVSVGVVNLQYHGVALPVTGFGHLVPSSEDASVLGIVYDSVAFPQHDGAGAASLRLTVMLGGAWFQQSFGDPAAAAPALLRRAQAAVREQ
;
A
#
# COMPACT_ATOMS: atom_id res chain seq x y z
N GLN A 1 24.75 0.06 -0.29
CA GLN A 1 25.11 0.32 -1.69
C GLN A 1 24.88 -0.95 -2.51
N LEU A 2 23.62 -1.15 -2.89
CA LEU A 2 23.09 -2.10 -3.83
C LEU A 2 23.43 -1.60 -5.23
N THR A 3 24.52 -2.13 -5.78
CA THR A 3 24.81 -1.94 -7.20
C THR A 3 23.88 -2.86 -8.00
N LEU A 4 22.68 -2.38 -8.31
CA LEU A 4 21.74 -3.04 -9.23
C LEU A 4 22.32 -2.93 -10.64
N ALA A 5 22.87 -4.02 -11.16
CA ALA A 5 23.37 -4.10 -12.52
C ALA A 5 22.19 -4.04 -13.51
N ASP A 6 21.85 -2.84 -14.00
CA ASP A 6 21.04 -2.47 -15.18
C ASP A 6 19.97 -3.46 -15.69
N GLY A 7 19.30 -4.17 -14.79
CA GLY A 7 18.26 -5.15 -15.11
C GLY A 7 17.00 -4.47 -15.63
N ALA A 8 16.33 -5.09 -16.60
CA ALA A 8 15.03 -4.66 -17.07
C ALA A 8 14.03 -4.70 -15.90
N VAL A 9 13.58 -3.51 -15.47
CA VAL A 9 12.57 -3.36 -14.41
C VAL A 9 11.19 -3.48 -15.04
N THR A 10 10.50 -4.58 -14.75
CA THR A 10 9.07 -4.70 -15.04
C THR A 10 8.33 -4.36 -13.76
N ALA A 11 7.77 -3.14 -13.71
CA ALA A 11 6.90 -2.75 -12.62
C ALA A 11 5.46 -3.07 -13.02
N ASP A 12 4.89 -4.15 -12.49
CA ASP A 12 3.45 -4.37 -12.58
C ASP A 12 2.76 -3.40 -11.61
N HIS A 13 2.09 -2.39 -12.16
CA HIS A 13 1.52 -1.28 -11.40
C HIS A 13 0.24 -1.70 -10.67
N VAL A 14 0.34 -2.53 -9.64
CA VAL A 14 -0.73 -2.65 -8.64
C VAL A 14 -0.46 -1.60 -7.57
N ILE A 15 -0.87 -0.36 -7.86
CA ILE A 15 -0.87 0.73 -6.88
C ILE A 15 -2.14 0.57 -6.05
N SER A 16 -2.05 -0.22 -4.99
CA SER A 16 -3.08 -0.19 -3.95
C SER A 16 -2.74 0.98 -3.04
N ALA A 17 -3.25 2.16 -3.38
CA ALA A 17 -3.46 3.17 -2.37
C ALA A 17 -4.71 2.74 -1.61
N LEU A 18 -4.62 2.53 -0.30
CA LEU A 18 -5.80 2.57 0.56
C LEU A 18 -6.03 4.05 0.88
N PRO A 19 -6.87 4.78 0.13
CA PRO A 19 -7.22 6.12 0.53
C PRO A 19 -7.93 6.03 1.87
N ALA A 20 -7.57 6.91 2.81
CA ALA A 20 -8.33 7.08 4.05
C ALA A 20 -9.82 7.38 3.78
N ALA A 21 -10.15 7.90 2.59
CA ALA A 21 -11.48 8.33 2.16
C ALA A 21 -12.06 7.53 0.98
N GLY A 22 -11.85 6.20 0.93
CA GLY A 22 -12.53 5.36 -0.05
C GLY A 22 -14.05 5.36 0.16
N ARG A 23 -14.84 5.72 -0.86
CA ARG A 23 -16.31 5.59 -0.81
C ARG A 23 -16.70 4.17 -1.24
N VAL A 24 -17.27 3.39 -0.34
CA VAL A 24 -17.96 2.14 -0.65
C VAL A 24 -19.44 2.46 -0.89
N ARG A 25 -19.99 2.03 -2.03
CA ARG A 25 -21.42 2.17 -2.33
C ARG A 25 -22.16 1.01 -1.70
N LEU A 26 -22.93 1.26 -0.64
CA LEU A 26 -23.78 0.24 -0.04
C LEU A 26 -25.06 0.03 -0.88
N PRO A 27 -25.62 -1.20 -0.88
CA PRO A 27 -26.93 -1.45 -1.47
C PRO A 27 -28.01 -0.64 -0.72
N ALA A 28 -28.97 -0.13 -1.48
CA ALA A 28 -30.04 0.71 -0.96
C ALA A 28 -30.89 -0.01 0.12
N PRO A 29 -31.45 0.73 1.09
CA PRO A 29 -32.33 0.17 2.11
C PRO A 29 -33.57 -0.46 1.43
N GLY A 30 -33.79 -1.77 1.67
CA GLY A 30 -34.88 -2.55 1.04
C GLY A 30 -34.55 -4.00 0.66
N SER A 31 -33.34 -4.48 0.94
CA SER A 31 -32.94 -5.88 0.69
C SER A 31 -33.47 -6.82 1.79
N PRO A 32 -33.91 -8.06 1.45
CA PRO A 32 -34.59 -8.95 2.40
C PRO A 32 -33.71 -9.35 3.60
N PRO A 33 -34.29 -9.53 4.80
CA PRO A 33 -33.55 -9.84 6.01
C PRO A 33 -33.09 -11.30 5.98
N GLY A 34 -31.77 -11.54 6.02
CA GLY A 34 -31.23 -12.91 6.02
C GLY A 34 -29.74 -13.06 5.71
N GLN A 35 -28.99 -11.99 5.46
CA GLN A 35 -27.54 -12.07 5.27
C GLN A 35 -26.86 -11.16 6.28
N GLY A 36 -26.27 -11.76 7.32
CA GLY A 36 -25.36 -11.05 8.20
C GLY A 36 -24.20 -10.52 7.37
N ALA A 37 -24.17 -9.20 7.16
CA ALA A 37 -23.03 -8.54 6.53
C ALA A 37 -21.90 -8.52 7.58
N ALA A 38 -20.98 -9.49 7.49
CA ALA A 38 -19.68 -9.34 8.12
C ALA A 38 -18.96 -8.21 7.40
N LEU A 39 -19.12 -6.98 7.91
CA LEU A 39 -18.47 -5.78 7.39
C LEU A 39 -16.99 -5.81 7.79
N THR A 40 -16.19 -6.61 7.09
CA THR A 40 -14.73 -6.49 7.08
C THR A 40 -14.33 -5.36 6.13
N LEU A 41 -14.87 -4.16 6.36
CA LEU A 41 -14.47 -2.97 5.62
C LEU A 41 -13.30 -2.32 6.38
N PRO A 42 -12.09 -2.22 5.81
CA PRO A 42 -11.27 -1.08 6.20
C PRO A 42 -12.09 0.15 5.77
N LEU A 43 -11.97 1.27 6.48
CA LEU A 43 -12.67 2.55 6.26
C LEU A 43 -13.76 2.80 7.31
N LEU A 44 -13.31 3.10 8.52
CA LEU A 44 -14.10 3.76 9.57
C LEU A 44 -14.91 4.96 9.04
N PRO A 45 -14.44 5.76 8.06
CA PRO A 45 -15.27 6.80 7.45
C PRO A 45 -16.40 6.26 6.58
N ALA A 46 -16.16 5.19 5.80
CA ALA A 46 -17.22 4.55 5.02
C ALA A 46 -18.25 3.88 5.93
N LEU A 47 -17.83 3.34 7.08
CA LEU A 47 -18.73 2.84 8.11
C LEU A 47 -19.55 3.97 8.74
N ALA A 48 -18.94 5.12 9.04
CA ALA A 48 -19.67 6.27 9.56
C ALA A 48 -20.77 6.76 8.60
N GLU A 49 -20.49 6.78 7.30
CA GLU A 49 -21.46 7.15 6.25
C GLU A 49 -22.52 6.07 5.98
N ALA A 50 -22.27 4.85 6.42
CA ALA A 50 -23.16 3.71 6.28
C ALA A 50 -24.14 3.55 7.44
N LEU A 51 -23.88 4.20 8.57
CA LEU A 51 -24.70 4.08 9.76
C LEU A 51 -26.05 4.79 9.56
N PRO A 52 -27.13 4.24 10.13
CA PRO A 52 -28.43 4.89 10.09
C PRO A 52 -28.42 6.13 11.00
N ASP A 53 -29.36 7.06 10.77
CA ASP A 53 -29.39 8.36 11.46
C ASP A 53 -29.50 8.22 12.99
N GLU A 54 -30.10 7.14 13.50
CA GLU A 54 -30.20 6.90 14.96
C GLU A 54 -28.84 6.61 15.60
N ALA A 55 -27.84 6.23 14.81
CA ALA A 55 -26.47 5.96 15.23
C ALA A 55 -25.52 7.13 14.97
N GLU A 56 -26.03 8.35 14.73
CA GLU A 56 -25.21 9.55 14.50
C GLU A 56 -24.15 9.81 15.60
N PRO A 57 -24.40 9.61 16.91
CA PRO A 57 -23.35 9.74 17.92
C PRO A 57 -22.17 8.79 17.70
N LEU A 58 -22.43 7.56 17.22
CA LEU A 58 -21.39 6.60 16.88
C LEU A 58 -20.68 6.98 15.58
N ALA A 59 -21.42 7.47 14.58
CA ALA A 59 -20.84 7.97 13.32
C ALA A 59 -19.85 9.12 13.59
N GLN A 60 -20.16 10.01 14.52
CA GLN A 60 -19.26 11.09 14.94
C GLN A 60 -17.96 10.58 15.55
N GLU A 61 -18.01 9.58 16.44
CA GLU A 61 -16.80 8.98 17.01
C GLU A 61 -15.96 8.27 15.94
N LEU A 62 -16.60 7.56 15.01
CA LEU A 62 -15.91 6.90 13.91
C LEU A 62 -15.21 7.89 12.96
N ARG A 63 -15.83 9.05 12.68
CA ARG A 63 -15.24 10.12 11.86
C ARG A 63 -14.00 10.75 12.51
N ARG A 64 -13.83 10.66 13.84
CA ARG A 64 -12.67 11.20 14.56
C ARG A 64 -11.42 10.33 14.46
N ILE A 65 -11.53 9.08 14.01
CA ILE A 65 -10.39 8.17 13.95
C ILE A 65 -9.56 8.52 12.70
N PRO A 66 -8.32 9.02 12.85
CA PRO A 66 -7.51 9.40 11.72
C PRO A 66 -7.06 8.17 10.93
N ALA A 67 -7.03 8.29 9.61
CA ALA A 67 -6.47 7.30 8.71
C ALA A 67 -5.41 7.94 7.82
N VAL A 68 -4.39 7.16 7.46
CA VAL A 68 -3.28 7.59 6.62
C VAL A 68 -3.33 6.88 5.28
N SER A 69 -2.79 7.52 4.25
CA SER A 69 -2.61 6.89 2.95
C SER A 69 -1.26 6.21 2.87
N VAL A 70 -1.24 5.00 2.33
CA VAL A 70 -0.01 4.25 2.05
C VAL A 70 -0.03 3.86 0.58
N GLY A 71 1.04 4.21 -0.13
CA GLY A 71 1.27 3.76 -1.49
C GLY A 71 2.08 2.48 -1.47
N VAL A 72 1.53 1.41 -2.04
CA VAL A 72 2.24 0.14 -2.20
C VAL A 72 2.71 0.02 -3.64
N VAL A 73 4.03 -0.11 -3.85
CA VAL A 73 4.64 -0.26 -5.17
C VAL A 73 5.36 -1.60 -5.23
N ASN A 74 4.90 -2.45 -6.15
CA ASN A 74 5.53 -3.74 -6.42
C ASN A 74 6.53 -3.59 -7.56
N LEU A 75 7.78 -3.99 -7.33
CA LEU A 75 8.86 -3.93 -8.31
C LEU A 75 9.39 -5.34 -8.57
N GLN A 76 9.59 -5.69 -9.84
CA GLN A 76 10.23 -6.93 -10.22
C GLN A 76 11.50 -6.65 -11.04
N TYR A 77 12.59 -7.28 -10.64
CA TYR A 77 13.90 -7.22 -11.29
C TYR A 77 14.30 -8.60 -11.78
N HIS A 78 14.84 -8.70 -12.98
CA HIS A 78 15.31 -9.96 -13.56
C HIS A 78 16.83 -10.09 -13.44
N GLY A 79 17.32 -11.28 -13.09
CA GLY A 79 18.76 -11.57 -13.05
C GLY A 79 19.52 -10.85 -11.93
N VAL A 80 18.81 -10.35 -10.92
CA VAL A 80 19.39 -9.66 -9.76
C VAL A 80 19.27 -10.55 -8.53
N ALA A 81 20.35 -10.65 -7.76
CA ALA A 81 20.36 -11.27 -6.44
C ALA A 81 20.45 -10.20 -5.35
N LEU A 82 19.73 -10.38 -4.25
CA LEU A 82 19.87 -9.52 -3.07
C LEU A 82 21.20 -9.81 -2.37
N PRO A 83 21.91 -8.78 -1.88
CA PRO A 83 23.16 -8.97 -1.13
C PRO A 83 22.93 -9.54 0.27
N VAL A 84 21.70 -9.42 0.80
CA VAL A 84 21.32 -9.89 2.12
C VAL A 84 20.02 -10.66 2.02
N THR A 85 20.00 -11.85 2.61
CA THR A 85 18.80 -12.67 2.74
C THR A 85 18.05 -12.25 4.00
N GLY A 86 16.82 -11.74 3.84
CA GLY A 86 15.95 -11.35 4.94
C GLY A 86 14.54 -11.07 4.45
N PHE A 87 13.60 -10.83 5.37
CA PHE A 87 12.23 -10.48 5.03
C PHE A 87 12.13 -9.12 4.32
N GLY A 88 13.05 -8.21 4.62
CA GLY A 88 13.01 -6.82 4.19
C GLY A 88 13.63 -5.92 5.25
N HIS A 89 13.41 -4.62 5.12
CA HIS A 89 13.84 -3.63 6.11
C HIS A 89 12.83 -2.48 6.22
N LEU A 90 12.87 -1.78 7.35
CA LEU A 90 12.12 -0.55 7.59
C LEU A 90 13.07 0.64 7.44
N VAL A 91 12.54 1.76 6.92
CA VAL A 91 13.29 3.00 6.81
C VAL A 91 12.86 3.93 7.93
N PRO A 92 13.77 4.34 8.85
CA PRO A 92 13.43 5.31 9.88
C PRO A 92 13.01 6.65 9.26
N SER A 93 12.02 7.31 9.87
CA SER A 93 11.55 8.63 9.39
C SER A 93 12.63 9.72 9.43
N SER A 94 13.69 9.55 10.21
CA SER A 94 14.86 10.44 10.22
C SER A 94 15.75 10.29 8.98
N GLU A 95 15.68 9.16 8.29
CA GLU A 95 16.42 8.89 7.05
C GLU A 95 15.56 9.28 5.84
N ASP A 96 14.35 8.74 5.75
CA ASP A 96 13.35 9.17 4.78
C ASP A 96 11.93 8.94 5.31
N ALA A 97 11.19 10.03 5.52
CA ALA A 97 9.80 9.99 6.00
C ALA A 97 8.78 9.54 4.92
N SER A 98 9.16 9.55 3.65
CA SER A 98 8.34 9.13 2.51
C SER A 98 8.38 7.62 2.26
N VAL A 99 9.34 6.90 2.82
CA VAL A 99 9.49 5.44 2.70
C VAL A 99 9.26 4.81 4.07
N LEU A 100 8.34 3.84 4.14
CA LEU A 100 8.08 3.09 5.38
C LEU A 100 8.98 1.86 5.47
N GLY A 101 9.22 1.21 4.34
CA GLY A 101 10.05 0.02 4.28
C GLY A 101 9.94 -0.71 2.95
N ILE A 102 10.79 -1.72 2.79
CA ILE A 102 10.89 -2.56 1.62
C ILE A 102 10.83 -4.02 2.07
N VAL A 103 9.90 -4.78 1.50
CA VAL A 103 9.76 -6.23 1.71
C VAL A 103 10.40 -6.97 0.55
N TYR A 104 11.12 -8.03 0.85
CA TYR A 104 11.82 -8.88 -0.10
C TYR A 104 10.97 -10.13 -0.37
N ASP A 105 9.93 -9.98 -1.19
CA ASP A 105 8.88 -10.98 -1.38
C ASP A 105 9.45 -12.32 -1.87
N SER A 106 10.41 -12.29 -2.81
CA SER A 106 11.04 -13.51 -3.34
C SER A 106 11.89 -14.27 -2.32
N VAL A 107 12.34 -13.63 -1.24
CA VAL A 107 13.06 -14.32 -0.16
C VAL A 107 12.08 -14.99 0.80
N ALA A 108 10.98 -14.30 1.14
CA ALA A 108 9.96 -14.80 2.05
C ALA A 108 9.09 -15.89 1.41
N PHE A 109 8.76 -15.73 0.12
CA PHE A 109 7.89 -16.63 -0.64
C PHE A 109 8.44 -16.87 -2.05
N PRO A 110 9.52 -17.67 -2.20
CA PRO A 110 10.09 -17.99 -3.51
C PRO A 110 9.07 -18.62 -4.48
N GLN A 111 8.01 -19.25 -3.96
CA GLN A 111 6.95 -19.86 -4.74
C GLN A 111 6.05 -18.84 -5.46
N HIS A 112 6.10 -17.56 -5.08
CA HIS A 112 5.38 -16.47 -5.75
C HIS A 112 6.16 -15.88 -6.94
N ASP A 113 7.39 -16.34 -7.16
CA ASP A 113 8.13 -16.00 -8.36
C ASP A 113 7.56 -16.81 -9.54
N GLY A 114 7.37 -16.14 -10.69
CA GLY A 114 6.84 -16.79 -11.88
C GLY A 114 7.75 -17.93 -12.33
N ALA A 115 7.19 -18.93 -13.03
CA ALA A 115 7.92 -20.13 -13.51
C ALA A 115 9.02 -19.85 -14.58
N GLY A 116 9.46 -18.60 -14.73
CA GLY A 116 10.45 -18.15 -15.69
C GLY A 116 11.84 -17.97 -15.10
N ALA A 117 12.60 -17.03 -15.66
CA ALA A 117 13.94 -16.69 -15.20
C ALA A 117 13.93 -16.14 -13.77
N ALA A 118 15.04 -16.31 -13.04
CA ALA A 118 15.20 -15.81 -11.67
C ALA A 118 14.83 -14.32 -11.59
N SER A 119 13.76 -14.04 -10.86
CA SER A 119 13.21 -12.70 -10.67
C SER A 119 13.17 -12.35 -9.20
N LEU A 120 13.59 -11.15 -8.87
CA LEU A 120 13.50 -10.56 -7.54
C LEU A 120 12.29 -9.64 -7.48
N ARG A 121 11.33 -9.96 -6.61
CA ARG A 121 10.14 -9.18 -6.31
C ARG A 121 10.32 -8.44 -4.99
N LEU A 122 10.02 -7.15 -5.02
CA LEU A 122 10.11 -6.25 -3.89
C LEU A 122 8.80 -5.48 -3.74
N THR A 123 8.35 -5.30 -2.50
CA THR A 123 7.23 -4.43 -2.16
C THR A 123 7.75 -3.23 -1.40
N VAL A 124 7.62 -2.03 -2.00
CA VAL A 124 7.97 -0.76 -1.34
C VAL A 124 6.71 -0.12 -0.80
N MET A 125 6.70 0.15 0.50
CA MET A 125 5.61 0.85 1.18
C MET A 125 6.01 2.31 1.39
N LEU A 126 5.18 3.24 0.89
CA LEU A 126 5.46 4.67 0.86
C LEU A 126 4.37 5.48 1.57
N GLY A 127 4.77 6.61 2.16
CA GLY A 127 3.88 7.62 2.73
C GLY A 127 3.56 7.42 4.20
N GLY A 128 2.38 6.87 4.52
CA GLY A 128 1.88 6.85 5.90
C GLY A 128 1.47 8.25 6.37
N ALA A 129 1.86 8.63 7.59
CA ALA A 129 1.53 9.95 8.15
C ALA A 129 2.03 11.13 7.28
N TRP A 130 3.08 10.89 6.49
CA TRP A 130 3.72 11.89 5.64
C TRP A 130 3.21 11.87 4.19
N PHE A 131 2.25 11.00 3.85
CA PHE A 131 1.83 10.80 2.46
C PHE A 131 1.40 12.10 1.77
N GLN A 132 0.50 12.87 2.41
CA GLN A 132 0.01 14.13 1.83
C GLN A 132 1.13 15.15 1.60
N GLN A 133 2.13 15.18 2.48
CA GLN A 133 3.23 16.12 2.40
C GLN A 133 4.25 15.70 1.33
N SER A 134 4.50 14.40 1.20
CA SER A 134 5.48 13.85 0.27
C SER A 134 4.94 13.64 -1.15
N PHE A 135 3.65 13.29 -1.29
CA PHE A 135 3.05 12.84 -2.55
C PHE A 135 1.77 13.58 -2.92
N GLY A 136 1.19 14.38 -2.02
CA GLY A 136 -0.06 15.10 -2.26
C GLY A 136 -1.28 14.19 -2.30
N ASP A 137 -2.14 14.41 -3.30
CA ASP A 137 -3.38 13.64 -3.49
C ASP A 137 -3.09 12.18 -3.86
N PRO A 138 -3.56 11.19 -3.06
CA PRO A 138 -3.43 9.77 -3.36
C PRO A 138 -3.93 9.37 -4.75
N ALA A 139 -4.96 10.04 -5.27
CA ALA A 139 -5.50 9.74 -6.59
C ALA A 139 -4.55 10.11 -7.74
N ALA A 140 -3.66 11.09 -7.53
CA ALA A 140 -2.71 11.58 -8.53
C ALA A 140 -1.25 11.18 -8.23
N ALA A 141 -0.99 10.55 -7.09
CA ALA A 141 0.36 10.26 -6.59
C ALA A 141 1.08 9.12 -7.33
N ALA A 142 0.39 8.32 -8.15
CA ALA A 142 0.91 7.11 -8.76
C ALA A 142 2.30 7.26 -9.44
N PRO A 143 2.54 8.25 -10.32
CA PRO A 143 3.86 8.43 -10.95
C PRO A 143 4.96 8.85 -9.97
N ALA A 144 4.61 9.60 -8.93
CA ALA A 144 5.56 10.03 -7.90
C ALA A 144 5.97 8.87 -6.99
N LEU A 145 5.01 8.01 -6.62
CA LEU A 145 5.24 6.79 -5.84
C LEU A 145 6.19 5.84 -6.55
N LEU A 146 5.95 5.58 -7.84
CA LEU A 146 6.83 4.70 -8.63
C LEU A 146 8.27 5.21 -8.67
N ARG A 147 8.46 6.50 -8.95
CA ARG A 147 9.80 7.11 -8.99
C ARG A 147 10.50 7.03 -7.64
N ARG A 148 9.80 7.33 -6.52
CA ARG A 148 10.40 7.23 -5.19
C ARG A 148 10.75 5.79 -4.85
N ALA A 149 9.87 4.83 -5.16
CA ALA A 149 10.14 3.40 -4.91
C ALA A 149 11.39 2.91 -5.65
N GLN A 150 11.55 3.28 -6.92
CA GLN A 150 12.74 2.92 -7.70
C GLN A 150 14.01 3.57 -7.13
N ALA A 151 13.94 4.83 -6.70
CA ALA A 151 15.06 5.51 -6.05
C ALA A 151 15.42 4.85 -4.71
N ALA A 152 14.43 4.53 -3.87
CA ALA A 152 14.64 3.91 -2.57
C ALA A 152 15.33 2.54 -2.68
N VAL A 153 14.99 1.74 -3.69
CA VAL A 153 15.65 0.45 -3.93
C VAL A 153 17.10 0.62 -4.43
N ARG A 154 17.42 1.72 -5.12
CA ARG A 154 18.77 2.02 -5.64
C ARG A 154 19.71 2.65 -4.62
N GLU A 155 19.16 3.38 -3.66
CA GLU A 155 19.91 4.12 -2.63
C GLU A 155 20.42 3.23 -1.50
N GLN A 156 19.75 2.08 -1.28
CA GLN A 156 20.18 1.03 -0.35
C GLN A 156 21.40 0.28 -0.87
#